data_AF-A0AAD4ETS8-F1
#
_entry.id   AF-A0AAD4ETS8-F1
#
_cell.length_a   1.000
_cell.length_b   1.000
_cell.length_c   1.000
_cell.angle_alpha   90.00
_cell.angle_beta   90.00
_cell.angle_gamma   90.00
#
_symmetry.space_group_name_H-M   'P 1'
#
loop_
_entity.id
_entity.type
_entity.pdbx_description
1 polymer ?
#
loop_
_entity_poly.entity_id
_entity_poly.type
_entity_poly.pdbx_seq_one_letter_code
_entity_poly.pdbx_strand_id
1 'polypeptide(L)'
;MVGTQSGGVAWDSAGPMAKSVEDCAGVMDILLPVRNFRSSLKRSWRGIRIALLNYDEWQWDDETCARVPEYDEQHASWYQLGFVVERYLAIFEKPGLRTLKDLVEWSKPHAALKLPPGKTLLILDNGLKSTAAA
;
A
#
# COMPACT_ATOMS: atom_id res chain seq x y z
N MET A 1 22.00 12.38 13.69
CA MET A 1 22.03 11.34 14.75
C MET A 1 23.43 11.30 15.35
N VAL A 2 23.56 11.07 16.66
CA VAL A 2 24.86 10.84 17.30
C VAL A 2 25.13 9.34 17.27
N GLY A 3 26.33 8.93 16.83
CA GLY A 3 26.72 7.52 16.83
C GLY A 3 26.42 6.73 15.55
N THR A 4 26.01 7.38 14.46
CA THR A 4 25.84 6.76 13.14
C THR A 4 26.75 7.43 12.12
N GLN A 5 27.30 6.67 11.16
CA GLN A 5 27.93 7.27 9.97
C GLN A 5 26.84 7.92 9.11
N SER A 6 27.00 9.21 8.79
CA SER A 6 26.01 9.96 8.02
C SER A 6 26.14 9.66 6.52
N GLY A 7 25.00 9.44 5.85
CA GLY A 7 24.89 9.39 4.38
C GLY A 7 24.37 10.71 3.80
N GLY A 8 23.64 11.48 4.61
CA GLY A 8 23.22 12.84 4.34
C GLY A 8 22.47 13.40 5.54
N VAL A 9 23.09 14.31 6.30
CA VAL A 9 22.61 14.81 7.61
C VAL A 9 21.15 15.27 7.62
N ALA A 10 20.66 15.82 6.50
CA ALA A 10 19.29 16.30 6.35
C ALA A 10 18.24 15.19 6.18
N TRP A 11 18.64 13.99 5.74
CA TRP A 11 17.75 12.90 5.34
C TRP A 11 17.99 11.59 6.11
N ASP A 12 19.08 11.51 6.87
CA ASP A 12 19.41 10.31 7.64
C ASP A 12 18.36 10.02 8.70
N SER A 13 17.81 8.81 8.64
CA SER A 13 16.88 8.27 9.62
C SER A 13 17.22 6.80 9.88
N ALA A 14 17.15 6.37 11.14
CA ALA A 14 17.23 4.98 11.53
C ALA A 14 15.83 4.47 11.89
N GLY A 15 15.37 3.44 11.16
CA GLY A 15 14.10 2.77 11.39
C GLY A 15 14.30 1.30 11.80
N PRO A 16 13.31 0.68 12.46
CA PRO A 16 13.36 -0.72 12.84
C PRO A 16 13.13 -1.63 11.64
N MET A 17 13.71 -2.83 11.70
CA MET A 17 13.32 -3.95 10.84
C MET A 17 13.16 -5.18 11.72
N ALA A 18 12.02 -5.86 11.60
CA ALA A 18 11.71 -7.07 12.34
C ALA A 18 10.75 -7.96 11.54
N LYS A 19 10.51 -9.18 12.05
CA LYS A 19 9.62 -10.16 11.40
C LYS A 19 8.13 -9.84 11.58
N SER A 20 7.78 -8.98 12.54
CA SER A 20 6.41 -8.58 12.81
C SER A 20 6.30 -7.07 13.00
N VAL A 21 5.11 -6.52 12.75
CA VAL A 21 4.83 -5.10 12.97
C VAL A 21 4.84 -4.75 14.45
N GLU A 22 4.46 -5.68 15.32
CA GLU A 22 4.53 -5.56 16.78
C GLU A 22 5.97 -5.45 17.29
N ASP A 23 6.90 -6.21 16.71
CA ASP A 23 8.33 -6.12 17.02
C ASP A 23 8.91 -4.79 16.53
N CYS A 24 8.56 -4.36 15.32
CA CYS A 24 8.95 -3.03 14.82
C CYS A 24 8.44 -1.90 15.73
N ALA A 25 7.18 -1.96 16.17
CA ALA A 25 6.62 -1.00 17.10
C ALA A 25 7.34 -1.03 18.46
N GLY A 26 7.71 -2.22 18.95
CA GLY A 26 8.49 -2.37 20.18
C GLY A 26 9.88 -1.73 20.08
N VAL A 27 10.58 -1.92 18.97
CA VAL A 27 11.87 -1.25 18.73
C VAL A 27 11.70 0.27 18.63
N MET A 28 10.60 0.75 18.01
CA MET A 28 10.32 2.19 17.94
C MET A 28 10.02 2.82 19.30
N ASP A 29 9.32 2.11 20.19
CA ASP A 29 9.11 2.56 21.56
C ASP A 29 10.46 2.70 22.32
N ILE A 30 11.46 1.87 22.00
CA ILE A 30 12.82 2.00 22.55
C ILE A 30 13.57 3.19 21.94
N LEU A 31 13.52 3.35 20.61
CA LEU A 31 14.22 4.41 19.88
C LEU A 31 13.63 5.81 20.16
N LEU A 32 12.33 5.88 20.41
CA LEU A 32 11.58 7.12 20.61
C LEU A 32 10.70 7.00 21.87
N PRO A 33 11.31 7.04 23.08
CA PRO A 33 10.66 6.68 24.34
C PRO A 33 9.50 7.58 24.78
N VAL A 34 9.32 8.74 24.13
CA VAL A 34 8.19 9.66 24.36
C VAL A 34 6.96 9.32 23.52
N ARG A 35 7.03 8.30 22.66
CA ARG A 35 5.94 7.84 21.81
C ARG A 35 5.52 6.42 22.20
N ASN A 36 4.27 6.07 21.89
CA ASN A 36 3.73 4.74 22.09
C ASN A 36 3.15 4.22 20.77
N PHE A 37 3.99 3.58 19.98
CA PHE A 37 3.63 3.05 18.67
C PHE A 37 2.75 1.81 18.79
N ARG A 38 2.94 0.99 19.84
CA ARG A 38 2.10 -0.19 20.08
C ARG A 38 0.62 0.14 20.26
N SER A 39 0.30 1.25 20.91
CA SER A 39 -1.09 1.70 21.10
C SER A 39 -1.83 1.98 19.79
N SER A 40 -1.09 2.26 18.70
CA SER A 40 -1.67 2.52 17.38
C SER A 40 -2.01 1.23 16.61
N LEU A 41 -1.52 0.07 17.06
CA LEU A 41 -1.76 -1.22 16.41
C LEU A 41 -3.15 -1.78 16.76
N LYS A 42 -4.19 -1.23 16.14
CA LYS A 42 -5.60 -1.63 16.38
C LYS A 42 -6.01 -2.95 15.72
N ARG A 43 -5.10 -3.63 15.02
CA ARG A 43 -5.37 -4.83 14.20
C ARG A 43 -6.56 -4.63 13.23
N SER A 44 -6.76 -3.40 12.77
CA SER A 44 -7.90 -3.03 11.92
C SER A 44 -7.53 -1.82 11.06
N TRP A 45 -8.02 -1.83 9.83
CA TRP A 45 -7.92 -0.71 8.88
C TRP A 45 -9.10 0.26 8.96
N ARG A 46 -10.07 0.00 9.86
CA ARG A 46 -11.29 0.81 9.95
C ARG A 46 -10.96 2.26 10.29
N GLY A 47 -11.38 3.19 9.43
CA GLY A 47 -11.14 4.63 9.60
C GLY A 47 -9.79 5.12 9.05
N ILE A 48 -8.96 4.22 8.50
CA ILE A 48 -7.72 4.59 7.80
C ILE A 48 -8.04 4.80 6.32
N ARG A 49 -7.59 5.93 5.77
CA ARG A 49 -7.64 6.20 4.33
C ARG A 49 -6.25 5.96 3.75
N ILE A 50 -6.17 5.08 2.76
CA ILE A 50 -4.91 4.73 2.08
C ILE A 50 -4.99 5.38 0.70
N ALA A 51 -4.04 6.28 0.41
CA ALA A 51 -3.83 6.76 -0.95
C ALA A 51 -2.94 5.75 -1.67
N LEU A 52 -3.30 5.40 -2.90
CA LEU A 52 -2.47 4.58 -3.77
C LEU A 52 -1.67 5.50 -4.68
N LEU A 53 -0.39 5.19 -4.82
CA LEU A 53 0.47 5.85 -5.78
C LEU A 53 0.21 5.25 -7.17
N ASN A 54 -0.08 6.09 -8.16
CA ASN A 54 -0.13 5.62 -9.54
C ASN A 54 1.32 5.49 -10.04
N TYR A 55 1.78 4.25 -10.20
CA TYR A 55 3.16 3.97 -10.61
C TYR A 55 3.50 4.65 -11.94
N ASP A 56 2.62 4.54 -12.94
CA ASP A 56 2.84 5.09 -14.29
C ASP A 56 2.99 6.63 -14.29
N GLU A 57 2.43 7.30 -13.29
CA GLU A 57 2.53 8.77 -13.13
C GLU A 57 3.68 9.20 -12.22
N TRP A 58 4.14 8.34 -11.32
CA TRP A 58 5.15 8.67 -10.29
C TRP A 58 6.55 8.19 -10.62
N GLN A 59 6.78 7.72 -11.84
CA GLN A 59 8.11 7.47 -12.36
C GLN A 59 8.83 8.79 -12.63
N TRP A 60 10.14 8.82 -12.40
CA TRP A 60 10.99 9.86 -12.94
C TRP A 60 11.05 9.75 -14.46
N ASP A 61 11.28 10.87 -15.13
CA ASP A 61 11.57 10.87 -16.55
C ASP A 61 12.87 10.11 -16.85
N ASP A 62 12.99 9.65 -18.10
CA ASP A 62 14.09 8.81 -18.55
C ASP A 62 15.45 9.53 -18.47
N GLU A 63 15.46 10.87 -18.46
CA GLU A 63 16.69 11.67 -18.33
C GLU A 63 17.18 11.68 -16.87
N THR A 64 16.27 11.74 -15.91
CA THR A 64 16.57 11.74 -14.47
C THR A 64 16.88 10.33 -13.96
N CYS A 65 16.13 9.33 -14.41
CA CYS A 65 16.35 7.94 -14.04
C CYS A 65 16.00 7.02 -15.21
N ALA A 66 17.02 6.42 -15.84
CA ALA A 66 16.80 5.50 -16.93
C ALA A 66 15.94 4.31 -16.48
N ARG A 67 14.85 4.07 -17.20
CA ARG A 67 13.99 2.92 -16.92
C ARG A 67 14.73 1.63 -17.21
N VAL A 68 14.48 0.66 -16.35
CA VAL A 68 14.99 -0.69 -16.50
C VAL A 68 13.79 -1.58 -16.75
N PRO A 69 13.59 -2.08 -17.98
CA PRO A 69 12.38 -2.81 -18.36
C PRO A 69 12.07 -4.01 -17.45
N GLU A 70 13.09 -4.69 -16.93
CA GLU A 70 12.87 -5.82 -16.02
C GLU A 70 12.18 -5.39 -14.71
N TYR A 71 12.47 -4.20 -14.20
CA TYR A 71 11.80 -3.67 -13.01
C TYR A 71 10.37 -3.23 -13.32
N ASP A 72 10.11 -2.67 -14.51
CA ASP A 72 8.76 -2.31 -14.93
C ASP A 72 7.88 -3.54 -15.12
N GLU A 73 8.40 -4.61 -15.72
CA GLU A 73 7.71 -5.91 -15.85
C GLU A 73 7.46 -6.56 -14.47
N GLN A 74 8.46 -6.54 -13.58
CA GLN A 74 8.30 -7.03 -12.22
C GLN A 74 7.29 -6.18 -11.43
N HIS A 75 7.31 -4.86 -11.55
CA HIS A 75 6.35 -3.99 -10.85
C HIS A 75 4.94 -4.14 -11.42
N ALA A 76 4.77 -4.22 -12.74
CA ALA A 76 3.47 -4.48 -13.37
C ALA A 76 2.88 -5.84 -12.91
N SER A 77 3.73 -6.86 -12.73
CA SER A 77 3.30 -8.17 -12.20
C SER A 77 3.06 -8.18 -10.69
N TRP A 78 3.79 -7.39 -9.89
CA TRP A 78 3.61 -7.29 -8.44
C TRP A 78 2.41 -6.41 -8.04
N TYR A 79 2.05 -5.43 -8.87
CA TYR A 79 0.84 -4.62 -8.74
C TYR A 79 -0.39 -5.25 -9.40
N GLN A 80 -0.43 -6.58 -9.56
CA GLN A 80 -1.68 -7.30 -9.76
C GLN A 80 -2.53 -7.21 -8.49
N LEU A 81 -3.19 -6.07 -8.32
CA LEU A 81 -4.04 -5.75 -7.17
C LEU A 81 -5.07 -6.87 -6.94
N GLY A 82 -5.57 -7.49 -8.01
CA GLY A 82 -6.42 -8.69 -7.96
C GLY A 82 -5.77 -9.82 -7.17
N PHE A 83 -4.58 -10.26 -7.58
CA PHE A 83 -3.85 -11.34 -6.94
C PHE A 83 -3.51 -11.06 -5.48
N VAL A 84 -3.05 -9.83 -5.16
CA VAL A 84 -2.68 -9.44 -3.79
C VAL A 84 -3.91 -9.39 -2.89
N VAL A 85 -5.01 -8.79 -3.37
CA VAL A 85 -6.28 -8.72 -2.64
C VAL A 85 -6.86 -10.12 -2.41
N GLU A 86 -6.81 -11.00 -3.41
CA GLU A 86 -7.26 -12.38 -3.29
C GLU A 86 -6.44 -13.18 -2.28
N ARG A 87 -5.09 -13.12 -2.34
CA ARG A 87 -4.22 -13.76 -1.33
C ARG A 87 -4.47 -13.22 0.07
N TYR A 88 -4.68 -11.91 0.20
CA TYR A 88 -4.96 -11.29 1.50
C TYR A 88 -6.32 -11.74 2.06
N LEU A 89 -7.37 -11.75 1.23
CA LEU A 89 -8.71 -12.16 1.63
C LEU A 89 -8.80 -13.66 1.95
N ALA A 90 -7.96 -14.49 1.34
CA ALA A 90 -7.85 -15.92 1.62
C ALA A 90 -7.31 -16.24 3.04
N ILE A 91 -6.71 -15.28 3.73
CA ILE A 91 -6.23 -15.45 5.13
C ILE A 91 -7.40 -15.54 6.11
N PHE A 92 -8.56 -14.97 5.75
CA PHE A 92 -9.74 -14.99 6.62
C PHE A 92 -10.52 -16.29 6.46
N GLU A 93 -11.00 -16.84 7.57
CA GLU A 93 -11.71 -18.13 7.60
C GLU A 93 -13.11 -18.08 6.94
N LYS A 94 -13.77 -16.92 6.98
CA LYS A 94 -15.07 -16.65 6.35
C LYS A 94 -15.10 -15.24 5.73
N PRO A 95 -14.39 -15.00 4.62
CA PRO A 95 -14.35 -13.69 4.01
C PRO A 95 -15.67 -13.41 3.28
N GLY A 96 -16.29 -12.26 3.55
CA GLY A 96 -17.50 -11.81 2.84
C GLY A 96 -17.25 -11.32 1.41
N LEU A 97 -15.98 -11.20 1.01
CA LEU A 97 -15.50 -10.84 -0.32
C LEU A 97 -14.28 -11.72 -0.61
N ARG A 98 -14.14 -12.29 -1.81
CA ARG A 98 -13.02 -13.19 -2.13
C ARG A 98 -12.11 -12.63 -3.20
N THR A 99 -12.64 -11.80 -4.09
CA THR A 99 -11.93 -11.24 -5.25
C THR A 99 -11.98 -9.72 -5.28
N LEU A 100 -11.07 -9.12 -6.05
CA LEU A 100 -11.14 -7.69 -6.36
C LEU A 100 -12.45 -7.35 -7.09
N LYS A 101 -12.99 -8.27 -7.89
CA LYS A 101 -14.29 -8.14 -8.54
C LYS A 101 -15.42 -8.06 -7.52
N ASP A 102 -15.42 -8.89 -6.49
CA ASP A 102 -16.43 -8.82 -5.42
C ASP A 102 -16.39 -7.45 -4.71
N LEU A 103 -15.19 -6.94 -4.47
CA LEU A 103 -14.99 -5.62 -3.85
C LEU A 103 -15.53 -4.49 -4.74
N VAL A 104 -15.30 -4.56 -6.05
CA VAL A 104 -15.81 -3.58 -7.02
C VAL A 104 -17.33 -3.63 -7.10
N GLU A 105 -17.92 -4.82 -7.22
CA GLU A 105 -19.37 -5.01 -7.27
C GLU A 105 -20.05 -4.56 -5.97
N TRP A 106 -19.48 -4.87 -4.81
CA TRP A 106 -19.96 -4.39 -3.52
C TRP A 106 -19.90 -2.86 -3.38
N SER A 107 -18.94 -2.21 -4.05
CA SER A 107 -18.73 -0.76 -4.00
C SER A 107 -19.69 0.02 -4.91
N LYS A 108 -20.15 -0.56 -6.03
CA LYS A 108 -21.09 0.08 -6.98
C LYS A 108 -22.36 0.67 -6.32
N PRO A 109 -23.12 -0.05 -5.48
CA PRO A 109 -24.32 0.50 -4.83
C PRO A 109 -24.00 1.58 -3.77
N HIS A 110 -22.76 1.67 -3.32
CA HIS A 110 -22.30 2.64 -2.31
C HIS A 110 -21.43 3.76 -2.91
N ALA A 111 -21.38 3.87 -4.24
CA ALA A 111 -20.44 4.74 -4.95
C ALA A 111 -20.56 6.22 -4.56
N ALA A 112 -21.79 6.71 -4.35
CA ALA A 112 -22.04 8.09 -3.91
C ALA A 112 -21.43 8.43 -2.54
N LEU A 113 -21.16 7.43 -1.70
CA LEU A 113 -20.62 7.61 -0.34
C LEU A 113 -19.11 7.30 -0.25
N LYS A 114 -18.57 6.52 -1.20
CA LYS A 114 -17.23 5.93 -1.14
C LYS A 114 -16.26 6.53 -2.14
N LEU A 115 -16.75 7.10 -3.25
CA LEU A 115 -15.89 7.74 -4.24
C LEU A 115 -15.56 9.19 -3.83
N PRO A 116 -14.33 9.67 -4.09
CA PRO A 116 -13.99 11.07 -3.94
C PRO A 116 -14.91 11.97 -4.79
N PRO A 117 -15.19 13.21 -4.36
CA PRO A 117 -15.99 14.16 -5.14
C PRO A 117 -15.42 14.32 -6.55
N GLY A 118 -16.27 14.23 -7.58
CA GLY A 118 -15.88 14.39 -8.99
C GLY A 118 -15.33 13.12 -9.68
N LYS A 119 -15.30 11.97 -9.00
CA LYS A 119 -14.92 10.68 -9.60
C LYS A 119 -16.16 9.85 -9.96
N THR A 120 -16.11 9.20 -11.12
CA THR A 120 -17.21 8.37 -11.66
C THR A 120 -16.90 6.88 -11.50
N LEU A 121 -17.92 6.04 -11.69
CA LEU A 121 -17.84 4.57 -11.64
C LEU A 121 -16.77 3.99 -12.59
N LEU A 122 -16.36 4.75 -13.63
CA LEU A 122 -15.30 4.40 -14.57
C LEU A 122 -13.96 4.06 -13.90
N ILE A 123 -13.65 4.67 -12.74
CA ILE A 123 -12.44 4.34 -11.98
C ILE A 123 -12.46 2.91 -11.43
N LEU A 124 -13.64 2.41 -11.05
CA LEU A 124 -13.78 1.05 -10.53
C LEU A 124 -13.63 0.01 -11.66
N ASP A 125 -14.18 0.32 -12.84
CA ASP A 125 -14.07 -0.55 -14.02
C ASP A 125 -12.64 -0.58 -14.58
N ASN A 126 -11.89 0.53 -14.50
CA ASN A 126 -10.49 0.59 -14.89
C ASN A 126 -9.59 -0.27 -13.96
N GLY A 127 -9.91 -0.32 -12.66
CA GLY A 127 -9.21 -1.18 -11.70
C GLY A 127 -9.36 -2.68 -11.96
N LEU A 128 -10.41 -3.11 -12.68
CA LEU A 128 -10.59 -4.51 -13.12
C LEU A 128 -9.88 -4.83 -14.43
N LYS A 129 -9.70 -3.83 -15.30
CA LYS A 129 -9.06 -4.03 -16.61
C LYS A 129 -7.55 -4.20 -16.49
N SER A 130 -6.90 -3.57 -15.51
CA SER A 130 -5.46 -3.75 -15.28
C SER A 130 -5.10 -5.19 -14.87
N THR A 131 -6.05 -5.97 -14.36
CA THR A 131 -5.86 -7.38 -13.98
C THR A 131 -6.13 -8.40 -15.09
N ALA A 132 -6.72 -8.00 -16.23
CA ALA A 132 -7.11 -8.93 -17.31
C ALA A 132 -6.09 -9.00 -18.46
N ALA A 133 -5.05 -8.17 -18.44
CA ALA A 133 -4.04 -8.06 -19.50
C ALA A 133 -2.70 -8.73 -19.15
N ALA A 134 -2.66 -9.53 -18.08
CA ALA A 134 -1.48 -10.28 -17.64
C ALA A 134 -1.69 -11.80 -17.75
#